data_AF-G2YR17-F1
#
_entry.id   AF-G2YR17-F1
#
_cell.length_a   1.000
_cell.length_b   1.000
_cell.length_c   1.000
_cell.angle_alpha   90.00
_cell.angle_beta   90.00
_cell.angle_gamma   90.00
#
_symmetry.space_group_name_H-M   'P 1'
#
loop_
_entity.id
_entity.type
_entity.pdbx_description
1 polymer ?
#
loop_
_entity_poly.entity_id
_entity_poly.type
_entity_poly.pdbx_seq_one_letter_code
_entity_poly.pdbx_strand_id
1 'polypeptide(L)'
;MMLLAQTFKKLVIVWDNGAPPDFPEEQLKDKIPVILLQILHRTLHAQNNNGFWGTLIPCEITAYGILTLIDATFFPWAREHDKQVLRAIRTGQSYLNQHRGSWDKITYTWVEKVSYGSSVLSRTYCVAATHAAKNYPTNSVQWKPLHNILDIPIDRFANFAKLFSAIPPFASEGSWKLTAPIMEGYLFLPRLRRIRLGIFPRRNMADDKYLQYIPSTWTGCNNKGIFFEINLIWDMMVISMLNYQADEFMEAVLGHHGSAKHLIRGLFSKTTLQNDPLSSQESSLLDRGVITPVSSDDDLPDDSTNHEKDTFIRFKEYIINHPSIQKASDISLAHPSEQLEAFLLAHLTHSTDNSRFAQLSGHDSDFPVTFPASRNYWDWVRSISAVHTSCPYSWDWVSCRMTSERGDEPFPTALTKYLSAELGQHLAVMCRMYNSYGSLARDKAEGNLNSMDFPEFEDCGVIPMSSDATEKQTSAELQERRGALMEMAEYGRECLLIVKARLRPLLDERLRGVLDVFVNVTDLYGQIYIARDIASRMV
;
A
#
# COMPACT_ATOMS: atom_id res chain seq x y z
N MET A 1 -0.36 -26.75 -1.17
CA MET A 1 -1.61 -26.03 -0.83
C MET A 1 -2.71 -26.94 -0.32
N MET A 2 -3.10 -28.01 -1.03
CA MET A 2 -4.15 -28.98 -0.64
C MET A 2 -4.22 -29.30 0.87
N LEU A 3 -3.12 -29.78 1.47
CA LEU A 3 -3.12 -30.18 2.89
C LEU A 3 -3.42 -29.01 3.84
N LEU A 4 -2.98 -27.78 3.52
CA LEU A 4 -3.31 -26.59 4.30
C LEU A 4 -4.80 -26.23 4.20
N ALA A 5 -5.37 -26.25 2.99
CA ALA A 5 -6.81 -26.02 2.80
C ALA A 5 -7.64 -27.05 3.58
N GLN A 6 -7.28 -28.33 3.49
CA GLN A 6 -7.91 -29.41 4.23
C GLN A 6 -7.80 -29.25 5.75
N THR A 7 -6.62 -28.85 6.24
CA THR A 7 -6.35 -28.70 7.67
C THR A 7 -7.11 -27.51 8.24
N PHE A 8 -7.07 -26.34 7.58
CA PHE A 8 -7.80 -25.15 8.02
C PHE A 8 -9.32 -25.31 7.88
N LYS A 9 -9.83 -25.95 6.82
CA LYS A 9 -11.24 -26.36 6.71
C LYS A 9 -11.66 -27.21 7.90
N LYS A 10 -10.90 -28.26 8.24
CA LYS A 10 -11.19 -29.12 9.40
C LYS A 10 -11.11 -28.33 10.71
N LEU A 11 -10.07 -27.54 10.92
CA LEU A 11 -9.89 -26.73 12.12
C LEU A 11 -11.07 -25.77 12.35
N VAL A 12 -11.48 -25.04 11.31
CA VAL A 12 -12.66 -24.15 11.40
C VAL A 12 -13.94 -24.93 11.70
N ILE A 13 -14.16 -26.09 11.06
CA ILE A 13 -15.31 -26.95 11.36
C ILE A 13 -15.29 -27.40 12.82
N VAL A 14 -14.14 -27.83 13.36
CA VAL A 14 -14.07 -28.31 14.75
C VAL A 14 -14.27 -27.15 15.74
N TRP A 15 -13.77 -25.95 15.42
CA TRP A 15 -13.95 -24.75 16.25
C TRP A 15 -15.37 -24.20 16.24
N ASP A 16 -16.05 -24.22 15.10
CA ASP A 16 -17.48 -23.89 14.99
C ASP A 16 -18.38 -24.85 15.80
N ASN A 17 -17.89 -26.07 16.09
CA ASN A 17 -18.51 -27.01 17.03
C ASN A 17 -17.97 -26.88 18.48
N GLY A 18 -17.18 -25.84 18.79
CA GLY A 18 -16.70 -25.52 20.15
C GLY A 18 -15.35 -26.10 20.56
N ALA A 19 -14.50 -26.58 19.64
CA ALA A 19 -13.20 -27.18 19.99
C ALA A 19 -12.03 -26.82 19.04
N PRO A 20 -10.77 -26.76 19.53
CA PRO A 20 -10.40 -26.71 20.93
C PRO A 20 -10.74 -25.32 21.52
N PRO A 21 -11.15 -25.25 22.80
CA PRO A 21 -11.63 -24.00 23.41
C PRO A 21 -10.54 -22.91 23.46
N ASP A 22 -9.28 -23.31 23.63
CA ASP A 22 -8.15 -22.39 23.80
C ASP A 22 -7.50 -21.95 22.48
N PHE A 23 -8.14 -22.19 21.31
CA PHE A 23 -7.58 -21.72 20.05
C PHE A 23 -7.68 -20.19 19.93
N PRO A 24 -6.59 -19.46 19.61
CA PRO A 24 -6.64 -18.01 19.50
C PRO A 24 -7.64 -17.53 18.44
N GLU A 25 -8.72 -16.89 18.89
CA GLU A 25 -9.82 -16.42 18.04
C GLU A 25 -9.32 -15.51 16.89
N GLU A 26 -8.33 -14.65 17.16
CA GLU A 26 -7.67 -13.80 16.16
C GLU A 26 -7.08 -14.61 15.00
N GLN A 27 -6.48 -15.78 15.26
CA GLN A 27 -5.90 -16.60 14.20
C GLN A 27 -6.99 -17.21 13.30
N LEU A 28 -8.15 -17.55 13.88
CA LEU A 28 -9.30 -18.09 13.16
C LEU A 28 -10.12 -17.05 12.39
N LYS A 29 -10.20 -15.82 12.89
CA LYS A 29 -10.96 -14.74 12.24
C LYS A 29 -10.12 -13.92 11.25
N ASP A 30 -8.86 -13.65 11.57
CA ASP A 30 -8.08 -12.68 10.78
C ASP A 30 -7.03 -13.34 9.86
N LYS A 31 -6.47 -14.51 10.24
CA LYS A 31 -5.39 -15.15 9.46
C LYS A 31 -5.89 -16.29 8.59
N ILE A 32 -6.59 -17.26 9.17
CA ILE A 32 -7.04 -18.47 8.46
C ILE A 32 -7.92 -18.14 7.24
N PRO A 33 -8.89 -17.20 7.31
CA PRO A 33 -9.69 -16.80 6.15
C PRO A 33 -8.86 -16.22 5.00
N VAL A 34 -7.93 -15.31 5.30
CA VAL A 34 -7.00 -14.74 4.30
C VAL A 34 -6.21 -15.85 3.63
N ILE A 35 -5.63 -16.79 4.41
CA ILE A 35 -4.84 -17.89 3.87
C ILE A 35 -5.68 -18.80 2.96
N LEU A 36 -6.90 -19.14 3.36
CA LEU A 36 -7.79 -20.00 2.56
C LEU A 36 -8.24 -19.32 1.27
N LEU A 37 -8.57 -18.03 1.32
CA LEU A 37 -8.93 -17.24 0.14
C LEU A 37 -7.74 -17.09 -0.82
N GLN A 38 -6.54 -16.82 -0.29
CA GLN A 38 -5.30 -16.82 -1.07
C GLN A 38 -5.02 -18.19 -1.69
N ILE A 39 -5.24 -19.30 -0.97
CA ILE A 39 -5.11 -20.65 -1.53
C ILE A 39 -6.10 -20.86 -2.68
N LEU A 40 -7.35 -20.43 -2.55
CA LEU A 40 -8.35 -20.50 -3.62
C LEU A 40 -7.88 -19.73 -4.87
N HIS A 41 -7.54 -18.45 -4.71
CA HIS A 41 -7.15 -17.58 -5.82
C HIS A 41 -5.84 -18.04 -6.49
N ARG A 42 -4.79 -18.33 -5.71
CA ARG A 42 -3.51 -18.82 -6.25
C ARG A 42 -3.70 -20.15 -6.98
N THR A 43 -4.57 -21.04 -6.49
CA THR A 43 -4.89 -22.31 -7.20
C THR A 43 -5.64 -22.06 -8.50
N LEU A 44 -6.62 -21.13 -8.54
CA LEU A 44 -7.31 -20.76 -9.78
C LEU A 44 -6.35 -20.14 -10.82
N HIS A 45 -5.47 -19.23 -10.38
CA HIS A 45 -4.49 -18.57 -11.27
C HIS A 45 -3.41 -19.53 -11.80
N ALA A 46 -3.05 -20.57 -11.04
CA ALA A 46 -2.02 -21.54 -11.43
C ALA A 46 -2.51 -22.64 -12.39
N GLN A 47 -3.78 -22.63 -12.82
CA GLN A 47 -4.29 -23.61 -13.78
C GLN A 47 -3.88 -23.25 -15.21
N ASN A 48 -3.27 -24.20 -15.93
CA ASN A 48 -2.95 -24.02 -17.34
C ASN A 48 -4.21 -24.05 -18.22
N ASN A 49 -4.13 -23.46 -19.43
CA ASN A 49 -5.26 -23.34 -20.37
C ASN A 49 -5.95 -24.68 -20.74
N ASN A 50 -5.23 -25.79 -20.66
CA ASN A 50 -5.70 -27.17 -20.89
C ASN A 50 -6.13 -27.91 -19.60
N GLY A 51 -6.25 -27.21 -18.47
CA GLY A 51 -6.89 -27.69 -17.24
C GLY A 51 -5.98 -28.34 -16.19
N PHE A 52 -4.70 -28.58 -16.50
CA PHE A 52 -3.76 -29.19 -15.55
C PHE A 52 -3.00 -28.14 -14.72
N TRP A 53 -2.38 -28.59 -13.62
CA TRP A 53 -1.51 -27.76 -12.78
C TRP A 53 -0.06 -28.24 -12.81
N GLY A 54 0.88 -27.29 -12.85
CA GLY A 54 2.33 -27.56 -12.90
C GLY A 54 2.96 -27.28 -14.27
N THR A 55 4.20 -27.76 -14.48
CA THR A 55 5.02 -27.48 -15.67
C THR A 55 5.23 -28.66 -16.61
N LEU A 56 4.90 -29.89 -16.19
CA LEU A 56 5.06 -31.13 -16.97
C LEU A 56 3.68 -31.75 -17.28
N ILE A 57 3.52 -33.08 -17.21
CA ILE A 57 2.23 -33.78 -17.33
C ILE A 57 1.93 -34.52 -16.01
N PRO A 58 1.76 -33.84 -14.85
CA PRO A 58 1.67 -34.49 -13.55
C PRO A 58 0.20 -34.64 -13.17
N CYS A 59 -0.34 -35.83 -13.38
CA CYS A 59 -1.70 -36.17 -12.95
C CYS A 59 -1.86 -35.98 -11.43
N GLU A 60 -0.83 -36.32 -10.64
CA GLU A 60 -0.79 -36.10 -9.19
C GLU A 60 -0.97 -34.61 -8.80
N ILE A 61 -0.23 -33.69 -9.41
CA ILE A 61 -0.34 -32.24 -9.11
C ILE A 61 -1.71 -31.69 -9.55
N THR A 62 -2.25 -32.20 -10.66
CA THR A 62 -3.60 -31.84 -11.13
C THR A 62 -4.68 -32.32 -10.16
N ALA A 63 -4.51 -33.51 -9.59
CA ALA A 63 -5.37 -34.02 -8.53
C ALA A 63 -5.29 -33.14 -7.26
N TYR A 64 -4.09 -32.67 -6.88
CA TYR A 64 -3.93 -31.70 -5.80
C TYR A 64 -4.63 -30.37 -6.09
N GLY A 65 -4.56 -29.84 -7.30
CA GLY A 65 -5.27 -28.63 -7.70
C GLY A 65 -6.78 -28.76 -7.50
N ILE A 66 -7.38 -29.83 -8.03
CA ILE A 66 -8.82 -30.13 -7.88
C ILE A 66 -9.22 -30.25 -6.41
N LEU A 67 -8.50 -31.05 -5.62
CA LEU A 67 -8.82 -31.25 -4.19
C LEU A 67 -8.62 -29.95 -3.40
N THR A 68 -7.60 -29.15 -3.72
CA THR A 68 -7.40 -27.82 -3.11
C THR A 68 -8.58 -26.90 -3.37
N LEU A 69 -9.11 -26.85 -4.60
CA LEU A 69 -10.30 -26.05 -4.91
C LEU A 69 -11.50 -26.52 -4.08
N ILE A 70 -11.79 -27.82 -4.06
CA ILE A 70 -12.94 -28.42 -3.34
C ILE A 70 -12.88 -28.18 -1.82
N ASP A 71 -11.68 -28.08 -1.24
CA ASP A 71 -11.51 -27.81 0.19
C ASP A 71 -11.45 -26.30 0.51
N ALA A 72 -10.90 -25.48 -0.39
CA ALA A 72 -10.98 -24.02 -0.25
C ALA A 72 -12.41 -23.49 -0.51
N THR A 73 -13.24 -24.25 -1.22
CA THR A 73 -14.68 -24.00 -1.38
C THR A 73 -15.53 -24.67 -0.29
N PHE A 74 -15.17 -24.42 0.97
CA PHE A 74 -16.07 -24.63 2.12
C PHE A 74 -16.67 -23.32 2.68
N PHE A 75 -16.21 -22.16 2.21
CA PHE A 75 -16.46 -20.85 2.83
C PHE A 75 -17.25 -19.88 1.93
N PRO A 76 -17.98 -18.90 2.51
CA PRO A 76 -18.92 -18.04 1.79
C PRO A 76 -18.37 -17.34 0.52
N TRP A 77 -17.08 -17.02 0.49
CA TRP A 77 -16.47 -16.28 -0.63
C TRP A 77 -16.48 -17.01 -1.97
N ALA A 78 -16.61 -18.33 -1.96
CA ALA A 78 -16.58 -19.09 -3.20
C ALA A 78 -17.93 -19.06 -3.95
N ARG A 79 -19.02 -18.57 -3.35
CA ARG A 79 -20.25 -18.17 -4.07
C ARG A 79 -19.94 -17.19 -5.21
N GLU A 80 -19.11 -16.18 -4.94
CA GLU A 80 -18.70 -15.16 -5.91
C GLU A 80 -17.78 -15.71 -7.03
N HIS A 81 -17.20 -16.89 -6.79
CA HIS A 81 -16.24 -17.56 -7.66
C HIS A 81 -16.76 -18.90 -8.23
N ASP A 82 -18.03 -19.25 -7.98
CA ASP A 82 -18.59 -20.59 -8.25
C ASP A 82 -18.39 -21.01 -9.72
N LYS A 83 -18.59 -20.08 -10.66
CA LYS A 83 -18.43 -20.33 -12.10
C LYS A 83 -16.98 -20.67 -12.46
N GLN A 84 -16.01 -19.97 -11.86
CA GLN A 84 -14.58 -20.13 -12.10
C GLN A 84 -14.08 -21.43 -11.45
N VAL A 85 -14.47 -21.69 -10.21
CA VAL A 85 -14.17 -22.93 -9.48
C VAL A 85 -14.74 -24.13 -10.21
N LEU A 86 -16.03 -24.12 -10.55
CA LEU A 86 -16.68 -25.22 -11.25
C LEU A 86 -16.02 -25.47 -12.61
N ARG A 87 -15.69 -24.41 -13.37
CA ARG A 87 -14.94 -24.53 -14.62
C ARG A 87 -13.58 -25.20 -14.38
N ALA A 88 -12.80 -24.73 -13.42
CA ALA A 88 -11.46 -25.25 -13.14
C ALA A 88 -11.48 -26.71 -12.67
N ILE A 89 -12.43 -27.08 -11.81
CA ILE A 89 -12.64 -28.48 -11.38
C ILE A 89 -13.00 -29.37 -12.59
N ARG A 90 -13.89 -28.91 -13.49
CA ARG A 90 -14.34 -29.69 -14.66
C ARG A 90 -13.27 -29.82 -15.75
N THR A 91 -12.47 -28.78 -16.00
CA THR A 91 -11.32 -28.86 -16.93
C THR A 91 -10.24 -29.78 -16.37
N GLY A 92 -9.89 -29.66 -15.09
CA GLY A 92 -8.94 -30.55 -14.43
C GLY A 92 -9.41 -32.01 -14.41
N GLN A 93 -10.68 -32.27 -14.10
CA GLN A 93 -11.28 -33.61 -14.18
C GLN A 93 -11.22 -34.18 -15.60
N SER A 94 -11.48 -33.36 -16.62
CA SER A 94 -11.41 -33.77 -18.02
C SER A 94 -9.98 -34.15 -18.41
N TYR A 95 -8.99 -33.35 -18.00
CA TYR A 95 -7.57 -33.64 -18.21
C TYR A 95 -7.16 -34.96 -17.54
N LEU A 96 -7.54 -35.19 -16.26
CA LEU A 96 -7.24 -36.44 -15.55
C LEU A 96 -7.85 -37.67 -16.25
N ASN A 97 -9.07 -37.55 -16.75
CA ASN A 97 -9.74 -38.64 -17.48
C ASN A 97 -9.04 -38.96 -18.81
N GLN A 98 -8.62 -37.94 -19.57
CA GLN A 98 -7.86 -38.12 -20.81
C GLN A 98 -6.49 -38.79 -20.55
N HIS A 99 -5.84 -38.47 -19.44
CA HIS A 99 -4.53 -38.99 -19.07
C HIS A 99 -4.58 -40.18 -18.10
N ARG A 100 -5.70 -40.94 -18.09
CA ARG A 100 -5.91 -42.05 -17.14
C ARG A 100 -4.84 -43.14 -17.20
N GLY A 101 -4.30 -43.42 -18.39
CA GLY A 101 -3.15 -44.32 -18.59
C GLY A 101 -1.79 -43.73 -18.16
N SER A 102 -1.78 -42.66 -17.37
CA SER A 102 -0.58 -42.05 -16.79
C SER A 102 -0.74 -41.73 -15.29
N TRP A 103 -1.82 -42.21 -14.65
CA TRP A 103 -2.06 -41.99 -13.20
C TRP A 103 -1.05 -42.68 -12.29
N ASP A 104 -0.38 -43.73 -12.76
CA ASP A 104 0.66 -44.48 -12.09
C ASP A 104 2.08 -44.04 -12.45
N LYS A 105 2.24 -43.07 -13.38
CA LYS A 105 3.56 -42.50 -13.69
C LYS A 105 4.09 -41.71 -12.50
N ILE A 106 5.28 -42.11 -12.05
CA ILE A 106 5.98 -41.50 -10.92
C ILE A 106 6.33 -40.05 -11.25
N THR A 107 5.83 -39.11 -10.45
CA THR A 107 6.27 -37.71 -10.45
C THR A 107 7.12 -37.50 -9.19
N TYR A 108 8.29 -36.87 -9.32
CA TYR A 108 9.20 -36.63 -8.20
C TYR A 108 8.80 -35.37 -7.40
N THR A 109 7.61 -35.43 -6.80
CA THR A 109 6.93 -34.34 -6.06
C THR A 109 7.23 -34.30 -4.57
N TRP A 110 7.65 -35.42 -3.99
CA TRP A 110 7.82 -35.57 -2.55
C TRP A 110 9.28 -35.37 -2.16
N VAL A 111 9.53 -34.71 -1.03
CA VAL A 111 10.88 -34.39 -0.54
C VAL A 111 11.07 -35.02 0.83
N GLU A 112 12.09 -35.85 0.97
CA GLU A 112 12.62 -36.32 2.25
C GLU A 112 14.14 -36.03 2.26
N LYS A 113 15.02 -37.04 2.24
CA LYS A 113 16.47 -36.84 2.01
C LYS A 113 16.78 -36.49 0.56
N VAL A 114 15.94 -36.97 -0.35
CA VAL A 114 15.99 -36.71 -1.80
C VAL A 114 14.56 -36.48 -2.31
N SER A 115 14.42 -35.97 -3.53
CA SER A 115 13.13 -35.99 -4.22
C SER A 115 12.76 -37.41 -4.62
N TYR A 116 11.53 -37.82 -4.33
CA TYR A 116 10.97 -39.13 -4.69
C TYR A 116 9.51 -39.00 -5.15
N GLY A 117 8.95 -40.10 -5.64
CA GLY A 117 7.54 -40.18 -6.03
C GLY A 117 6.97 -41.57 -5.78
N SER A 118 5.64 -41.69 -5.80
CA SER A 118 4.95 -42.96 -5.58
C SER A 118 3.79 -43.12 -6.55
N SER A 119 3.85 -44.17 -7.38
CA SER A 119 2.78 -44.54 -8.31
C SER A 119 1.45 -44.83 -7.58
N VAL A 120 1.52 -45.39 -6.37
CA VAL A 120 0.36 -45.66 -5.51
C VAL A 120 -0.26 -44.36 -4.99
N LEU A 121 0.55 -43.37 -4.58
CA LEU A 121 0.04 -42.08 -4.13
C LEU A 121 -0.56 -41.30 -5.31
N SER A 122 0.16 -41.17 -6.42
CA SER A 122 -0.34 -40.53 -7.64
C SER A 122 -1.70 -41.09 -8.06
N ARG A 123 -1.81 -42.42 -8.16
CA ARG A 123 -3.07 -43.10 -8.53
C ARG A 123 -4.17 -42.87 -7.50
N THR A 124 -3.87 -42.94 -6.21
CA THR A 124 -4.82 -42.67 -5.12
C THR A 124 -5.38 -41.25 -5.20
N TYR A 125 -4.51 -40.25 -5.38
CA TYR A 125 -4.95 -38.86 -5.52
C TYR A 125 -5.75 -38.62 -6.79
N CYS A 126 -5.35 -39.19 -7.93
CA CYS A 126 -6.11 -39.08 -9.18
C CYS A 126 -7.51 -39.69 -9.07
N VAL A 127 -7.66 -40.85 -8.42
CA VAL A 127 -8.96 -41.47 -8.11
C VAL A 127 -9.78 -40.55 -7.19
N ALA A 128 -9.19 -40.08 -6.08
CA ALA A 128 -9.88 -39.24 -5.10
C ALA A 128 -10.36 -37.91 -5.72
N ALA A 129 -9.51 -37.22 -6.48
CA ALA A 129 -9.84 -35.98 -7.17
C ALA A 129 -10.94 -36.19 -8.24
N THR A 130 -10.86 -37.27 -9.02
CA THR A 130 -11.86 -37.57 -10.06
C THR A 130 -13.23 -37.88 -9.43
N HIS A 131 -13.26 -38.59 -8.30
CA HIS A 131 -14.48 -38.87 -7.54
C HIS A 131 -15.04 -37.62 -6.88
N ALA A 132 -14.21 -36.83 -6.19
CA ALA A 132 -14.60 -35.59 -5.55
C ALA A 132 -15.15 -34.57 -6.56
N ALA A 133 -14.49 -34.40 -7.72
CA ALA A 133 -14.96 -33.54 -8.81
C ALA A 133 -16.28 -34.02 -9.43
N LYS A 134 -16.54 -35.33 -9.47
CA LYS A 134 -17.84 -35.86 -9.94
C LYS A 134 -18.96 -35.45 -8.99
N ASN A 135 -18.71 -35.54 -7.69
CA ASN A 135 -19.68 -35.25 -6.63
C ASN A 135 -19.69 -33.78 -6.19
N TYR A 136 -18.87 -32.92 -6.80
CA TYR A 136 -18.86 -31.49 -6.50
C TYR A 136 -20.19 -30.86 -6.91
N PRO A 137 -20.93 -30.23 -5.97
CA PRO A 137 -22.24 -29.66 -6.29
C PRO A 137 -22.10 -28.49 -7.26
N THR A 138 -23.00 -28.42 -8.25
CA THR A 138 -23.05 -27.30 -9.20
C THR A 138 -23.64 -26.02 -8.60
N ASN A 139 -24.25 -26.12 -7.43
CA ASN A 139 -24.89 -25.00 -6.72
C ASN A 139 -24.23 -24.81 -5.35
N SER A 140 -24.24 -23.57 -4.88
CA SER A 140 -23.61 -23.01 -3.67
C SER A 140 -24.22 -23.51 -2.33
N VAL A 141 -24.59 -24.78 -2.25
CA VAL A 141 -25.40 -25.36 -1.15
C VAL A 141 -24.55 -26.01 -0.04
N GLN A 142 -23.22 -26.07 -0.21
CA GLN A 142 -22.31 -26.70 0.76
C GLN A 142 -21.69 -25.76 1.80
N TRP A 143 -21.84 -24.43 1.67
CA TRP A 143 -21.35 -23.52 2.72
C TRP A 143 -22.19 -23.69 3.98
N LYS A 144 -21.53 -23.99 5.11
CA LYS A 144 -22.12 -23.62 6.40
C LYS A 144 -21.94 -22.10 6.56
N PRO A 145 -22.99 -21.35 6.93
CA PRO A 145 -22.84 -19.94 7.21
C PRO A 145 -22.09 -19.75 8.53
N LEU A 146 -20.77 -19.58 8.44
CA LEU A 146 -19.87 -19.30 9.57
C LEU A 146 -20.02 -17.84 10.02
N HIS A 147 -21.25 -17.45 10.41
CA HIS A 147 -21.61 -16.07 10.78
C HIS A 147 -20.70 -15.51 11.90
N ASN A 148 -20.19 -16.37 12.77
CA ASN A 148 -19.29 -15.98 13.86
C ASN A 148 -17.86 -15.64 13.40
N ILE A 149 -17.45 -16.04 12.19
CA ILE A 149 -16.08 -15.92 11.68
C ILE A 149 -15.99 -14.86 10.56
N LEU A 150 -17.05 -14.70 9.76
CA LEU A 150 -17.01 -13.94 8.52
C LEU A 150 -18.23 -13.01 8.36
N ASP A 151 -18.04 -11.74 8.72
CA ASP A 151 -18.91 -10.64 8.27
C ASP A 151 -18.38 -10.06 6.96
N ILE A 152 -19.00 -10.45 5.85
CA ILE A 152 -18.57 -10.19 4.48
C ILE A 152 -19.64 -9.32 3.80
N PRO A 153 -19.43 -7.98 3.67
CA PRO A 153 -20.46 -7.07 3.16
C PRO A 153 -20.51 -7.09 1.62
N ILE A 154 -21.14 -8.12 1.06
CA ILE A 154 -21.19 -8.41 -0.39
C ILE A 154 -21.56 -7.18 -1.24
N ASP A 155 -22.56 -6.40 -0.83
CA ASP A 155 -23.01 -5.21 -1.58
C ASP A 155 -21.93 -4.13 -1.72
N ARG A 156 -20.99 -4.04 -0.77
CA ARG A 156 -19.85 -3.11 -0.89
C ARG A 156 -18.84 -3.59 -1.94
N PHE A 157 -18.71 -4.90 -2.15
CA PHE A 157 -17.76 -5.43 -3.13
C PHE A 157 -18.18 -5.09 -4.55
N ALA A 158 -19.48 -5.14 -4.86
CA ALA A 158 -19.98 -4.72 -6.17
C ALA A 158 -19.61 -3.27 -6.49
N ASN A 159 -19.70 -2.38 -5.49
CA ASN A 159 -19.32 -0.96 -5.63
C ASN A 159 -17.80 -0.77 -5.81
N PHE A 160 -16.98 -1.46 -5.00
CA PHE A 160 -15.52 -1.43 -5.17
C PHE A 160 -15.07 -2.05 -6.49
N ALA A 161 -15.65 -3.17 -6.92
CA ALA A 161 -15.33 -3.83 -8.19
C ALA A 161 -15.72 -2.95 -9.38
N LYS A 162 -16.87 -2.26 -9.31
CA LYS A 162 -17.28 -1.25 -10.30
C LYS A 162 -16.26 -0.10 -10.37
N LEU A 163 -15.84 0.45 -9.24
CA LEU A 163 -14.84 1.51 -9.20
C LEU A 163 -13.51 1.05 -9.80
N PHE A 164 -12.98 -0.09 -9.36
CA PHE A 164 -11.71 -0.64 -9.88
C PHE A 164 -11.83 -0.95 -11.38
N SER A 165 -12.96 -1.46 -11.87
CA SER A 165 -13.17 -1.71 -13.31
C SER A 165 -13.16 -0.45 -14.18
N ALA A 166 -13.30 0.74 -13.59
CA ALA A 166 -13.21 2.03 -14.30
C ALA A 166 -11.79 2.65 -14.25
N ILE A 167 -10.87 2.11 -13.43
CA ILE A 167 -9.53 2.64 -13.21
C ILE A 167 -8.54 1.97 -14.20
N PRO A 168 -7.70 2.71 -14.95
CA PRO A 168 -6.95 2.15 -16.08
C PRO A 168 -6.10 0.89 -15.80
N PRO A 169 -5.37 0.77 -14.66
CA PRO A 169 -4.67 -0.47 -14.29
C PRO A 169 -5.53 -1.74 -14.14
N PHE A 170 -6.85 -1.62 -14.05
CA PHE A 170 -7.79 -2.71 -13.79
C PHE A 170 -8.92 -2.84 -14.83
N ALA A 171 -9.06 -1.89 -15.75
CA ALA A 171 -10.15 -1.84 -16.73
C ALA A 171 -10.24 -3.06 -17.67
N SER A 172 -9.14 -3.79 -17.90
CA SER A 172 -9.09 -5.01 -18.71
C SER A 172 -9.26 -6.31 -17.92
N GLU A 173 -9.37 -6.27 -16.59
CA GLU A 173 -9.48 -7.47 -15.77
C GLU A 173 -10.92 -8.00 -15.71
N GLY A 174 -11.07 -9.31 -15.85
CA GLY A 174 -12.37 -9.96 -15.70
C GLY A 174 -12.89 -9.83 -14.26
N SER A 175 -14.18 -9.51 -14.09
CA SER A 175 -14.83 -9.20 -12.81
C SER A 175 -14.39 -10.07 -11.61
N TRP A 176 -14.25 -11.38 -11.76
CA TRP A 176 -13.81 -12.26 -10.66
C TRP A 176 -12.40 -11.94 -10.13
N LYS A 177 -11.48 -11.49 -10.99
CA LYS A 177 -10.14 -11.04 -10.58
C LYS A 177 -10.15 -9.69 -9.86
N LEU A 178 -11.25 -8.95 -9.91
CA LEU A 178 -11.47 -7.73 -9.13
C LEU A 178 -12.14 -8.07 -7.79
N THR A 179 -13.20 -8.89 -7.82
CA THR A 179 -13.90 -9.33 -6.60
C THR A 179 -12.96 -10.08 -5.65
N ALA A 180 -12.14 -11.00 -6.16
CA ALA A 180 -11.14 -11.76 -5.42
C ALA A 180 -10.26 -10.92 -4.45
N PRO A 181 -9.43 -9.96 -4.92
CA PRO A 181 -8.61 -9.13 -4.04
C PRO A 181 -9.44 -8.19 -3.15
N ILE A 182 -10.59 -7.69 -3.60
CA ILE A 182 -11.45 -6.85 -2.75
C ILE A 182 -11.91 -7.65 -1.52
N MET A 183 -12.40 -8.87 -1.72
CA MET A 183 -12.77 -9.77 -0.61
C MET A 183 -11.60 -10.01 0.34
N GLU A 184 -10.40 -10.24 -0.20
CA GLU A 184 -9.19 -10.42 0.59
C GLU A 184 -8.85 -9.18 1.41
N GLY A 185 -9.00 -7.98 0.84
CA GLY A 185 -8.82 -6.72 1.54
C GLY A 185 -9.80 -6.57 2.72
N TYR A 186 -11.06 -6.93 2.54
CA TYR A 186 -12.04 -6.89 3.62
C TYR A 186 -11.74 -7.87 4.77
N LEU A 187 -11.01 -8.97 4.53
CA LEU A 187 -10.55 -9.87 5.60
C LEU A 187 -9.42 -9.27 6.46
N PHE A 188 -8.63 -8.33 5.92
CA PHE A 188 -7.63 -7.59 6.70
C PHE A 188 -8.21 -6.43 7.52
N LEU A 189 -9.38 -5.90 7.11
CA LEU A 189 -9.97 -4.69 7.69
C LEU A 189 -10.30 -4.77 9.21
N PRO A 190 -10.80 -5.88 9.78
CA PRO A 190 -11.02 -6.01 11.22
C PRO A 190 -9.73 -5.83 12.03
N ARG A 191 -8.64 -6.46 11.58
CA ARG A 191 -7.32 -6.34 12.22
C ARG A 191 -6.79 -4.90 12.15
N LEU A 192 -6.92 -4.25 10.98
CA LEU A 192 -6.47 -2.88 10.78
C LEU A 192 -7.25 -1.90 11.69
N ARG A 193 -8.57 -2.06 11.80
CA ARG A 193 -9.42 -1.27 12.70
C ARG A 193 -9.06 -1.39 14.18
N ARG A 194 -8.59 -2.56 14.63
CA ARG A 194 -8.18 -2.76 16.05
C ARG A 194 -6.91 -1.98 16.40
N ILE A 195 -5.96 -1.86 15.46
CA ILE A 195 -4.68 -1.18 15.71
C ILE A 195 -4.66 0.32 15.37
N ARG A 196 -5.65 0.82 14.61
CA ARG A 196 -5.61 2.16 14.01
C ARG A 196 -5.35 3.32 14.98
N LEU A 197 -5.77 3.23 16.25
CA LEU A 197 -5.59 4.31 17.24
C LEU A 197 -4.36 4.10 18.14
N GLY A 198 -3.50 3.13 17.85
CA GLY A 198 -2.38 2.74 18.72
C GLY A 198 -1.18 3.70 18.70
N ILE A 199 -1.01 4.48 17.62
CA ILE A 199 0.08 5.47 17.49
C ILE A 199 -0.50 6.87 17.52
N PHE A 200 -1.33 7.19 16.53
CA PHE A 200 -2.00 8.47 16.36
C PHE A 200 -3.40 8.45 17.02
N PRO A 201 -3.62 9.24 18.09
CA PRO A 201 -4.95 9.43 18.65
C PRO A 201 -5.80 10.28 17.69
N ARG A 202 -7.09 9.96 17.55
CA ARG A 202 -7.99 10.63 16.61
C ARG A 202 -9.14 11.31 17.35
N ARG A 203 -9.24 12.63 17.22
CA ARG A 203 -10.30 13.49 17.80
C ARG A 203 -10.74 14.49 16.73
N ASN A 204 -12.03 14.83 16.70
CA ASN A 204 -12.61 15.85 15.80
C ASN A 204 -12.36 15.63 14.28
N MET A 205 -12.25 14.37 13.84
CA MET A 205 -12.07 14.00 12.43
C MET A 205 -13.26 13.18 11.91
N ALA A 206 -13.66 13.42 10.66
CA ALA A 206 -14.70 12.66 9.96
C ALA A 206 -14.31 11.19 9.75
N ASP A 207 -15.23 10.31 9.34
CA ASP A 207 -14.96 8.88 9.11
C ASP A 207 -13.69 8.60 8.29
N ASP A 208 -12.91 7.60 8.73
CA ASP A 208 -11.64 7.17 8.15
C ASP A 208 -11.82 6.36 6.85
N LYS A 209 -12.37 7.03 5.82
CA LYS A 209 -12.72 6.45 4.51
C LYS A 209 -11.57 5.65 3.89
N TYR A 210 -10.34 6.17 3.98
CA TYR A 210 -9.12 5.53 3.47
C TYR A 210 -8.90 4.10 3.97
N LEU A 211 -9.35 3.75 5.19
CA LEU A 211 -9.23 2.38 5.71
C LEU A 211 -9.97 1.33 4.87
N GLN A 212 -11.04 1.71 4.16
CA GLN A 212 -11.76 0.79 3.27
C GLN A 212 -11.02 0.58 1.94
N TYR A 213 -10.14 1.51 1.56
CA TYR A 213 -9.35 1.46 0.33
C TYR A 213 -8.02 0.72 0.53
N ILE A 214 -7.29 1.02 1.62
CA ILE A 214 -5.94 0.47 1.89
C ILE A 214 -5.84 -1.05 1.67
N PRO A 215 -6.71 -1.90 2.24
CA PRO A 215 -6.54 -3.33 2.05
C PRO A 215 -6.76 -3.76 0.60
N SER A 216 -7.73 -3.15 -0.08
CA SER A 216 -8.15 -3.50 -1.44
C SER A 216 -7.14 -3.04 -2.51
N THR A 217 -6.43 -1.93 -2.27
CA THR A 217 -5.36 -1.47 -3.18
C THR A 217 -4.16 -2.44 -3.13
N TRP A 218 -3.69 -2.77 -1.92
CA TRP A 218 -2.57 -3.70 -1.73
C TRP A 218 -2.87 -5.13 -2.22
N THR A 219 -4.01 -5.72 -1.87
CA THR A 219 -4.39 -7.05 -2.39
C THR A 219 -4.65 -7.02 -3.89
N GLY A 220 -5.27 -5.96 -4.40
CA GLY A 220 -5.54 -5.73 -5.82
C GLY A 220 -4.27 -5.80 -6.66
N CYS A 221 -3.25 -5.02 -6.29
CA CYS A 221 -1.98 -4.98 -7.00
C CYS A 221 -1.15 -6.26 -6.76
N ASN A 222 -1.14 -6.82 -5.56
CA ASN A 222 -0.44 -8.07 -5.24
C ASN A 222 -0.93 -9.26 -6.09
N ASN A 223 -2.24 -9.38 -6.28
CA ASN A 223 -2.86 -10.49 -7.01
C ASN A 223 -2.72 -10.37 -8.54
N LYS A 224 -2.08 -9.31 -9.05
CA LYS A 224 -1.61 -9.21 -10.46
C LYS A 224 -0.19 -9.77 -10.67
N GLY A 225 0.56 -10.03 -9.59
CA GLY A 225 2.00 -10.31 -9.62
C GLY A 225 2.41 -11.66 -9.04
N ILE A 226 3.52 -11.65 -8.29
CA ILE A 226 4.22 -12.86 -7.79
C ILE A 226 3.54 -13.46 -6.53
N PHE A 227 2.49 -12.80 -6.00
CA PHE A 227 1.79 -13.12 -4.76
C PHE A 227 2.69 -13.20 -3.50
N PHE A 228 2.95 -12.04 -2.90
CA PHE A 228 3.77 -11.90 -1.70
C PHE A 228 3.24 -12.61 -0.45
N GLU A 229 4.10 -12.70 0.57
CA GLU A 229 3.73 -13.18 1.89
C GLU A 229 2.76 -12.22 2.59
N ILE A 230 1.86 -12.78 3.39
CA ILE A 230 0.83 -12.03 4.14
C ILE A 230 1.45 -10.94 5.02
N ASN A 231 2.62 -11.19 5.62
CA ASN A 231 3.28 -10.23 6.49
C ASN A 231 3.79 -8.99 5.72
N LEU A 232 4.34 -9.15 4.51
CA LEU A 232 4.79 -7.99 3.72
C LEU A 232 3.61 -7.11 3.30
N ILE A 233 2.54 -7.73 2.81
CA ILE A 233 1.32 -7.02 2.43
C ILE A 233 0.69 -6.34 3.66
N TRP A 234 0.67 -7.02 4.82
CA TRP A 234 0.21 -6.45 6.07
C TRP A 234 1.06 -5.25 6.52
N ASP A 235 2.38 -5.39 6.57
CA ASP A 235 3.30 -4.32 6.99
C ASP A 235 3.06 -3.06 6.12
N MET A 236 2.92 -3.23 4.80
CA MET A 236 2.62 -2.12 3.88
C MET A 236 1.21 -1.53 4.03
N MET A 237 0.20 -2.33 4.38
CA MET A 237 -1.13 -1.81 4.74
C MET A 237 -1.07 -0.95 6.01
N VAL A 238 -0.30 -1.36 7.03
CA VAL A 238 -0.17 -0.59 8.27
C VAL A 238 0.63 0.68 8.04
N ILE A 239 1.72 0.65 7.27
CA ILE A 239 2.45 1.86 6.86
C ILE A 239 1.48 2.80 6.15
N SER A 240 0.78 2.35 5.10
CA SER A 240 -0.19 3.20 4.39
C SER A 240 -1.21 3.85 5.34
N MET A 241 -1.73 3.12 6.32
CA MET A 241 -2.63 3.68 7.34
C MET A 241 -1.95 4.76 8.18
N LEU A 242 -0.74 4.50 8.68
CA LEU A 242 0.03 5.46 9.48
C LEU A 242 0.41 6.70 8.67
N ASN A 243 0.63 6.59 7.35
CA ASN A 243 0.89 7.71 6.47
C ASN A 243 -0.31 8.68 6.43
N TYR A 244 -1.53 8.16 6.24
CA TYR A 244 -2.77 8.95 6.32
C TYR A 244 -2.99 9.56 7.71
N GLN A 245 -2.59 8.87 8.78
CA GLN A 245 -2.78 9.37 10.14
C GLN A 245 -1.73 10.38 10.57
N ALA A 246 -0.51 10.29 10.03
CA ALA A 246 0.51 11.31 10.18
C ALA A 246 0.06 12.61 9.46
N ASP A 247 -0.46 12.50 8.24
CA ASP A 247 -1.08 13.60 7.49
C ASP A 247 -2.18 14.30 8.33
N GLU A 248 -3.19 13.56 8.78
CA GLU A 248 -4.24 14.06 9.69
C GLU A 248 -3.69 14.72 10.96
N PHE A 249 -2.68 14.12 11.60
CA PHE A 249 -2.13 14.61 12.87
C PHE A 249 -1.29 15.88 12.68
N MET A 250 -0.47 15.94 11.62
CA MET A 250 0.34 17.11 11.31
C MET A 250 -0.53 18.33 11.00
N GLU A 251 -1.60 18.15 10.22
CA GLU A 251 -2.52 19.22 9.87
C GLU A 251 -3.39 19.65 11.07
N ALA A 252 -4.06 18.71 11.74
CA ALA A 252 -5.05 19.04 12.78
C ALA A 252 -4.47 19.43 14.14
N VAL A 253 -3.23 19.03 14.46
CA VAL A 253 -2.60 19.27 15.79
C VAL A 253 -1.41 20.23 15.70
N LEU A 254 -0.61 20.18 14.63
CA LEU A 254 0.71 20.81 14.60
C LEU A 254 0.89 21.94 13.57
N GLY A 255 -0.12 22.23 12.76
CA GLY A 255 -0.04 23.22 11.66
C GLY A 255 0.42 24.64 12.06
N HIS A 256 0.40 24.98 13.35
CA HIS A 256 0.81 26.29 13.88
C HIS A 256 1.84 26.23 15.04
N HIS A 257 2.35 25.05 15.42
CA HIS A 257 3.25 24.90 16.56
C HIS A 257 4.73 25.12 16.20
N GLY A 258 5.25 26.33 16.43
CA GLY A 258 6.64 26.70 16.11
C GLY A 258 7.72 25.83 16.77
N SER A 259 7.42 25.22 17.92
CA SER A 259 8.27 24.26 18.63
C SER A 259 8.39 22.90 17.94
N ALA A 260 7.41 22.50 17.12
CA ALA A 260 7.35 21.16 16.50
C ALA A 260 8.57 20.85 15.63
N LYS A 261 9.14 21.87 14.96
CA LYS A 261 10.38 21.74 14.16
C LYS A 261 11.59 21.39 15.01
N HIS A 262 11.69 21.93 16.22
CA HIS A 262 12.75 21.61 17.17
C HIS A 262 12.54 20.23 17.80
N LEU A 263 11.28 19.88 18.10
CA LEU A 263 10.89 18.55 18.57
C LEU A 263 11.28 17.46 17.57
N ILE A 264 10.84 17.56 16.31
CA ILE A 264 11.17 16.59 15.25
C ILE A 264 12.68 16.44 15.12
N ARG A 265 13.41 17.54 14.89
CA ARG A 265 14.88 17.50 14.79
C ARG A 265 15.52 16.83 16.01
N GLY A 266 15.08 17.18 17.22
CA GLY A 266 15.59 16.58 18.46
C GLY A 266 15.37 15.06 18.56
N LEU A 267 14.28 14.54 17.99
CA LEU A 267 13.99 13.11 17.94
C LEU A 267 14.88 12.33 16.95
N PHE A 268 15.35 12.98 15.88
CA PHE A 268 16.22 12.37 14.87
C PHE A 268 17.72 12.68 15.10
N SER A 269 18.07 13.69 15.91
CA SER A 269 19.44 14.13 16.23
C SER A 269 20.34 13.13 17.00
N LYS A 270 19.92 11.88 17.21
CA LYS A 270 20.64 10.90 18.06
C LYS A 270 20.63 9.47 17.49
N THR A 271 21.09 9.29 16.25
CA THR A 271 21.35 7.95 15.68
C THR A 271 22.76 7.81 15.08
N THR A 272 23.60 8.86 15.07
CA THR A 272 24.87 8.92 14.31
C THR A 272 26.15 8.89 15.16
N LEU A 273 26.09 8.59 16.47
CA LEU A 273 27.27 8.62 17.37
C LEU A 273 27.35 7.42 18.34
N GLN A 274 27.47 6.22 17.76
CA GLN A 274 28.19 5.05 18.33
C GLN A 274 28.84 4.33 17.13
N ASN A 275 30.16 4.17 17.00
CA ASN A 275 31.27 4.40 17.91
C ASN A 275 32.45 5.04 17.16
N ASP A 276 33.09 6.06 17.74
CA ASP A 276 34.47 6.41 17.39
C ASP A 276 35.26 6.74 18.68
N PRO A 277 36.03 5.80 19.25
CA PRO A 277 36.68 5.96 20.54
C PRO A 277 38.03 6.69 20.43
N LEU A 278 38.14 7.73 19.60
CA LEU A 278 39.42 8.41 19.29
C LEU A 278 39.30 9.90 18.92
N SER A 279 38.68 10.72 19.78
CA SER A 279 39.13 12.14 19.92
C SER A 279 38.83 12.73 21.30
N SER A 280 39.87 12.79 22.13
CA SER A 280 39.94 13.67 23.30
C SER A 280 41.28 14.40 23.25
N GLN A 281 41.27 15.72 23.52
CA GLN A 281 42.38 16.67 23.29
C GLN A 281 42.65 16.90 21.77
N GLU A 282 42.89 18.11 21.23
CA GLU A 282 42.91 19.49 21.75
C GLU A 282 42.67 20.47 20.55
N SER A 283 42.41 21.78 20.66
CA SER A 283 42.46 22.68 21.82
C SER A 283 41.39 23.80 21.82
N SER A 284 41.65 24.97 21.21
CA SER A 284 40.89 26.23 21.36
C SER A 284 41.19 27.26 20.25
N LEU A 285 40.49 28.42 20.29
CA LEU A 285 40.61 29.63 19.44
C LEU A 285 39.76 29.58 18.14
N LEU A 286 38.85 30.52 17.82
CA LEU A 286 38.58 31.88 18.31
C LEU A 286 37.09 32.18 18.56
N ASP A 287 36.83 33.03 19.56
CA ASP A 287 35.55 33.66 19.88
C ASP A 287 35.34 34.98 19.09
N ARG A 288 34.10 35.23 18.64
CA ARG A 288 33.39 36.53 18.78
C ARG A 288 31.99 36.51 18.16
N GLY A 289 30.95 36.64 18.98
CA GLY A 289 29.57 36.73 18.49
C GLY A 289 28.47 36.99 19.53
N VAL A 290 28.79 37.73 20.61
CA VAL A 290 27.90 38.28 21.67
C VAL A 290 26.46 37.73 21.71
N ILE A 291 26.20 36.81 22.64
CA ILE A 291 24.84 36.44 23.06
C ILE A 291 24.37 37.44 24.14
N THR A 292 23.35 38.22 23.85
CA THR A 292 22.51 38.84 24.90
C THR A 292 21.44 37.85 25.35
N PRO A 293 21.33 37.53 26.65
CA PRO A 293 20.26 36.68 27.15
C PRO A 293 18.95 37.49 27.18
N VAL A 294 17.97 37.09 26.37
CA VAL A 294 16.58 37.50 26.57
C VAL A 294 15.95 36.52 27.56
N SER A 295 15.20 37.07 28.52
CA SER A 295 14.66 36.34 29.67
C SER A 295 13.84 35.11 29.26
N SER A 296 14.06 34.03 30.01
CA SER A 296 13.14 32.90 30.10
C SER A 296 11.89 33.30 30.88
N ASP A 297 10.87 33.80 30.17
CA ASP A 297 9.49 33.93 30.64
C ASP A 297 8.57 33.45 29.51
N ASP A 298 8.34 32.14 29.46
CA ASP A 298 7.24 31.50 28.72
C ASP A 298 6.91 30.19 29.45
N ASP A 299 6.09 30.30 30.49
CA ASP A 299 5.48 29.16 31.19
C ASP A 299 4.50 28.45 30.22
N LEU A 300 5.03 27.53 29.42
CA LEU A 300 4.23 26.66 28.56
C LEU A 300 3.49 25.61 29.41
N PRO A 301 2.21 25.34 29.13
CA PRO A 301 1.48 24.25 29.79
C PRO A 301 2.05 22.89 29.37
N ASP A 302 2.65 22.19 30.34
CA ASP A 302 3.50 20.98 30.20
C ASP A 302 2.79 19.72 29.65
N ASP A 303 1.46 19.73 29.52
CA ASP A 303 0.69 18.50 29.26
C ASP A 303 0.46 18.19 27.76
N SER A 304 0.43 19.21 26.88
CA SER A 304 0.20 19.00 25.43
C SER A 304 1.46 18.59 24.67
N THR A 305 2.58 19.28 24.92
CA THR A 305 3.87 19.06 24.24
C THR A 305 4.46 17.67 24.51
N ASN A 306 4.21 17.10 25.70
CA ASN A 306 4.60 15.73 26.03
C ASN A 306 3.80 14.70 25.20
N HIS A 307 2.49 14.91 24.96
CA HIS A 307 1.66 13.97 24.19
C HIS A 307 2.02 13.92 22.69
N GLU A 308 2.36 15.07 22.10
CA GLU A 308 2.84 15.19 20.71
C GLU A 308 4.17 14.47 20.53
N LYS A 309 5.11 14.71 21.44
CA LYS A 309 6.42 14.05 21.51
C LYS A 309 6.29 12.54 21.62
N ASP A 310 5.45 12.02 22.53
CA ASP A 310 5.21 10.59 22.68
C ASP A 310 4.61 9.97 21.41
N THR A 311 3.75 10.72 20.70
CA THR A 311 3.15 10.26 19.44
C THR A 311 4.20 10.12 18.34
N PHE A 312 5.11 11.10 18.20
CA PHE A 312 6.24 11.00 17.27
C PHE A 312 7.25 9.92 17.66
N ILE A 313 7.52 9.73 18.96
CA ILE A 313 8.36 8.62 19.43
C ILE A 313 7.73 7.29 19.01
N ARG A 314 6.46 7.05 19.31
CA ARG A 314 5.75 5.82 18.89
C ARG A 314 5.79 5.62 17.37
N PHE A 315 5.63 6.69 16.58
CA PHE A 315 5.67 6.60 15.12
C PHE A 315 7.07 6.27 14.59
N LYS A 316 8.11 6.99 15.04
CA LYS A 316 9.51 6.72 14.69
C LYS A 316 9.91 5.30 15.07
N GLU A 317 9.63 4.88 16.32
CA GLU A 317 9.94 3.55 16.83
C GLU A 317 9.24 2.46 16.02
N TYR A 318 7.95 2.63 15.69
CA TYR A 318 7.21 1.65 14.88
C TYR A 318 7.80 1.49 13.47
N ILE A 319 8.21 2.58 12.82
CA ILE A 319 8.73 2.55 11.45
C ILE A 319 10.19 2.06 11.43
N ILE A 320 11.08 2.67 12.22
CA ILE A 320 12.53 2.45 12.15
C ILE A 320 12.97 1.20 12.90
N ASN A 321 12.36 0.89 14.05
CA ASN A 321 12.68 -0.30 14.84
C ASN A 321 11.77 -1.50 14.50
N HIS A 322 11.10 -1.46 13.34
CA HIS A 322 10.24 -2.55 12.89
C HIS A 322 11.04 -3.85 12.69
N PRO A 323 10.67 -4.99 13.30
CA PRO A 323 11.45 -6.24 13.23
C PRO A 323 11.74 -6.71 11.80
N SER A 324 10.82 -6.41 10.87
CA SER A 324 10.92 -6.84 9.47
C SER A 324 12.08 -6.18 8.69
N ILE A 325 12.60 -5.01 9.13
CA ILE A 325 13.70 -4.28 8.44
C ILE A 325 15.06 -4.38 9.13
N GLN A 326 15.14 -4.92 10.36
CA GLN A 326 16.38 -5.01 11.16
C GLN A 326 17.48 -5.92 10.58
N LYS A 327 17.32 -6.41 9.35
CA LYS A 327 18.34 -7.15 8.59
C LYS A 327 19.17 -6.23 7.70
N ALA A 328 18.68 -5.02 7.43
CA ALA A 328 19.37 -4.01 6.64
C ALA A 328 20.59 -3.46 7.39
N SER A 329 21.60 -3.00 6.65
CA SER A 329 22.78 -2.33 7.20
C SER A 329 22.39 -1.01 7.88
N ASP A 330 23.16 -0.54 8.87
CA ASP A 330 22.91 0.75 9.53
C ASP A 330 22.84 1.91 8.52
N ILE A 331 23.66 1.84 7.46
CA ILE A 331 23.64 2.78 6.33
C ILE A 331 22.32 2.70 5.56
N SER A 332 21.81 1.50 5.29
CA SER A 332 20.50 1.32 4.66
C SER A 332 19.36 1.81 5.54
N LEU A 333 19.43 1.62 6.87
CA LEU A 333 18.44 2.09 7.85
C LEU A 333 18.49 3.60 8.10
N ALA A 334 19.62 4.26 7.86
CA ALA A 334 19.74 5.71 7.93
C ALA A 334 18.82 6.39 6.90
N HIS A 335 18.75 5.89 5.66
CA HIS A 335 17.94 6.48 4.59
C HIS A 335 16.43 6.62 4.92
N PRO A 336 15.67 5.57 5.31
CA PRO A 336 14.28 5.75 5.71
C PRO A 336 14.12 6.59 6.99
N SER A 337 15.14 6.66 7.86
CA SER A 337 15.12 7.58 9.01
C SER A 337 15.25 9.05 8.58
N GLU A 338 16.18 9.36 7.68
CA GLU A 338 16.37 10.69 7.09
C GLU A 338 15.13 11.13 6.30
N GLN A 339 14.55 10.23 5.49
CA GLN A 339 13.33 10.51 4.73
C GLN A 339 12.10 10.66 5.63
N LEU A 340 12.03 9.96 6.76
CA LEU A 340 10.96 10.12 7.74
C LEU A 340 11.05 11.48 8.46
N GLU A 341 12.26 11.93 8.82
CA GLU A 341 12.47 13.29 9.31
C GLU A 341 12.06 14.33 8.25
N ALA A 342 12.53 14.15 7.01
CA ALA A 342 12.23 15.04 5.90
C ALA A 342 10.73 15.15 5.60
N PHE A 343 10.00 14.03 5.65
CA PHE A 343 8.54 13.96 5.55
C PHE A 343 7.85 14.80 6.62
N LEU A 344 8.20 14.62 7.90
CA LEU A 344 7.59 15.38 9.00
C LEU A 344 7.94 16.89 8.94
N LEU A 345 9.15 17.24 8.50
CA LEU A 345 9.54 18.64 8.30
C LEU A 345 8.88 19.27 7.04
N ALA A 346 8.58 18.47 6.02
CA ALA A 346 7.85 18.90 4.84
C ALA A 346 6.39 19.26 5.16
N HIS A 347 5.72 18.48 6.02
CA HIS A 347 4.39 18.85 6.54
C HIS A 347 4.40 20.23 7.21
N LEU A 348 5.29 20.49 8.18
CA LEU A 348 5.35 21.82 8.83
C LEU A 348 5.61 22.97 7.85
N THR A 349 6.41 22.72 6.81
CA THR A 349 6.69 23.70 5.77
C THR A 349 5.43 23.95 4.91
N HIS A 350 4.72 22.90 4.52
CA HIS A 350 3.48 22.98 3.75
C HIS A 350 2.34 23.64 4.55
N SER A 351 2.17 23.34 5.85
CA SER A 351 1.22 24.05 6.72
C SER A 351 1.53 25.54 6.86
N THR A 352 2.82 25.92 6.83
CA THR A 352 3.24 27.33 6.80
C THR A 352 2.88 27.99 5.47
N ASP A 353 3.12 27.30 4.34
CA ASP A 353 2.74 27.77 3.01
C ASP A 353 1.22 27.92 2.87
N ASN A 354 0.42 26.94 3.36
CA ASN A 354 -1.05 27.01 3.42
C ASN A 354 -1.51 28.21 4.25
N SER A 355 -0.95 28.40 5.44
CA SER A 355 -1.30 29.55 6.31
C SER A 355 -1.01 30.89 5.63
N ARG A 356 0.10 30.99 4.89
CA ARG A 356 0.46 32.18 4.11
C ARG A 356 -0.46 32.37 2.90
N PHE A 357 -0.89 31.30 2.24
CA PHE A 357 -1.83 31.36 1.13
C PHE A 357 -3.23 31.79 1.60
N ALA A 358 -3.77 31.18 2.66
CA ALA A 358 -5.06 31.53 3.25
C ALA A 358 -5.16 33.00 3.70
N GLN A 359 -4.05 33.60 4.18
CA GLN A 359 -3.99 35.03 4.52
C GLN A 359 -4.08 35.97 3.30
N LEU A 360 -3.70 35.50 2.11
CA LEU A 360 -3.77 36.26 0.86
C LEU A 360 -5.13 36.05 0.17
N SER A 361 -5.67 34.84 0.25
CA SER A 361 -6.93 34.40 -0.36
C SER A 361 -8.18 34.84 0.42
N GLY A 362 -8.22 36.11 0.82
CA GLY A 362 -9.26 36.67 1.67
C GLY A 362 -10.69 36.39 1.19
N HIS A 363 -11.60 36.14 2.15
CA HIS A 363 -12.86 35.40 1.98
C HIS A 363 -13.84 35.76 0.83
N ASP A 364 -13.68 36.87 0.11
CA ASP A 364 -14.63 37.40 -0.88
C ASP A 364 -14.04 37.74 -2.27
N SER A 365 -12.81 37.29 -2.61
CA SER A 365 -12.25 37.54 -3.95
C SER A 365 -12.66 36.47 -4.98
N ASP A 366 -13.49 36.83 -5.97
CA ASP A 366 -13.86 35.97 -7.11
C ASP A 366 -12.68 35.64 -8.05
N PHE A 367 -11.56 36.35 -7.93
CA PHE A 367 -10.36 36.15 -8.75
C PHE A 367 -9.45 35.05 -8.21
N PRO A 368 -8.78 34.26 -9.08
CA PRO A 368 -7.79 33.29 -8.65
C PRO A 368 -6.60 34.01 -7.99
N VAL A 369 -6.30 33.63 -6.74
CA VAL A 369 -5.19 34.19 -5.97
C VAL A 369 -3.94 33.38 -6.26
N THR A 370 -2.90 34.03 -6.76
CA THR A 370 -1.61 33.38 -7.05
C THR A 370 -0.73 33.40 -5.81
N PHE A 371 -0.19 32.24 -5.44
CA PHE A 371 0.72 32.11 -4.31
C PHE A 371 2.06 32.81 -4.62
N PRO A 372 2.51 33.77 -3.77
CA PRO A 372 3.79 34.46 -3.95
C PRO A 372 4.95 33.56 -3.54
N ALA A 373 5.18 32.51 -4.33
CA ALA A 373 6.17 31.47 -4.10
C ALA A 373 7.59 32.03 -4.07
N SER A 374 8.40 31.55 -3.12
CA SER A 374 9.84 31.88 -3.04
C SER A 374 10.72 31.00 -3.94
N ARG A 375 10.09 30.08 -4.69
CA ARG A 375 10.68 29.10 -5.60
C ARG A 375 9.68 28.81 -6.72
N ASN A 376 10.18 28.34 -7.87
CA ASN A 376 9.32 27.89 -8.96
C ASN A 376 8.54 26.59 -8.59
N TYR A 377 7.48 26.30 -9.33
CA TYR A 377 6.64 25.12 -9.15
C TYR A 377 7.43 23.81 -9.24
N TRP A 378 8.40 23.71 -10.15
CA TRP A 378 9.24 22.51 -10.35
C TRP A 378 10.06 22.19 -9.09
N ASP A 379 10.68 23.20 -8.47
CA ASP A 379 11.43 23.05 -7.23
C ASP A 379 10.51 22.70 -6.05
N TRP A 380 9.34 23.35 -5.95
CA TRP A 380 8.38 23.06 -4.89
C TRP A 380 7.82 21.63 -4.98
N VAL A 381 7.36 21.23 -6.16
CA VAL A 381 6.72 19.93 -6.36
C VAL A 381 7.71 18.78 -6.20
N ARG A 382 9.00 18.97 -6.49
CA ARG A 382 10.04 17.95 -6.30
C ARG A 382 10.68 17.94 -4.91
N SER A 383 10.63 19.05 -4.17
CA SER A 383 11.13 19.11 -2.79
C SER A 383 10.00 18.91 -1.77
N ILE A 384 9.51 20.01 -1.18
CA ILE A 384 8.52 20.01 -0.08
C ILE A 384 7.32 19.12 -0.42
N SER A 385 6.73 19.32 -1.60
CA SER A 385 5.42 18.76 -1.90
C SER A 385 5.46 17.26 -2.26
N ALA A 386 6.52 16.79 -2.92
CA ALA A 386 6.75 15.36 -3.12
C ALA A 386 7.13 14.65 -1.81
N VAL A 387 8.03 15.23 -1.01
CA VAL A 387 8.47 14.62 0.25
C VAL A 387 7.31 14.46 1.25
N HIS A 388 6.34 15.40 1.25
CA HIS A 388 5.07 15.33 1.98
C HIS A 388 4.18 14.12 1.58
N THR A 389 4.38 13.47 0.43
CA THR A 389 3.51 12.36 -0.01
C THR A 389 3.75 11.03 0.70
N SER A 390 4.65 10.96 1.69
CA SER A 390 5.12 9.74 2.39
C SER A 390 5.80 8.66 1.53
N CYS A 391 5.72 8.78 0.21
CA CYS A 391 6.22 7.80 -0.75
C CYS A 391 7.75 7.55 -0.64
N PRO A 392 8.62 8.57 -0.45
CA PRO A 392 10.07 8.33 -0.36
C PRO A 392 10.47 7.41 0.79
N TYR A 393 10.10 7.71 2.04
CA TYR A 393 10.44 6.85 3.17
C TYR A 393 9.74 5.49 3.09
N SER A 394 8.52 5.42 2.54
CA SER A 394 7.79 4.15 2.37
C SER A 394 8.50 3.22 1.36
N TRP A 395 9.12 3.80 0.32
CA TRP A 395 9.93 3.07 -0.64
C TRP A 395 11.26 2.61 -0.04
N ASP A 396 11.95 3.47 0.70
CA ASP A 396 13.22 3.12 1.36
C ASP A 396 13.01 2.08 2.47
N TRP A 397 11.88 2.15 3.19
CA TRP A 397 11.47 1.15 4.18
C TRP A 397 11.23 -0.22 3.55
N VAL A 398 10.46 -0.30 2.46
CA VAL A 398 10.21 -1.59 1.78
C VAL A 398 11.46 -2.12 1.07
N SER A 399 12.39 -1.23 0.73
CA SER A 399 13.72 -1.61 0.25
C SER A 399 14.53 -2.27 1.35
N CYS A 400 14.64 -1.66 2.54
CA CYS A 400 15.28 -2.29 3.71
C CYS A 400 14.63 -3.63 4.09
N ARG A 401 13.30 -3.75 3.92
CA ARG A 401 12.55 -4.99 4.12
C ARG A 401 12.97 -6.12 3.17
N MET A 402 13.53 -5.80 2.01
CA MET A 402 14.00 -6.76 0.99
C MET A 402 15.45 -7.21 1.16
N THR A 403 16.19 -6.70 2.14
CA THR A 403 17.54 -7.20 2.46
C THR A 403 17.52 -8.72 2.69
N SER A 404 18.52 -9.42 2.15
CA SER A 404 18.56 -10.88 2.18
C SER A 404 18.77 -11.44 3.60
N GLU A 405 18.49 -12.75 3.79
CA GLU A 405 18.82 -13.46 5.04
C GLU A 405 20.33 -13.49 5.36
N ARG A 406 21.19 -13.10 4.42
CA ARG A 406 22.65 -12.97 4.60
C ARG A 406 23.09 -11.52 4.83
N GLY A 407 22.16 -10.56 4.80
CA GLY A 407 22.46 -9.13 4.86
C GLY A 407 22.81 -8.50 3.51
N ASP A 408 22.58 -9.18 2.38
CA ASP A 408 22.88 -8.61 1.05
C ASP A 408 21.91 -7.44 0.76
N GLU A 409 22.46 -6.27 0.41
CA GLU A 409 21.65 -5.08 0.11
C GLU A 409 20.81 -5.27 -1.18
N PRO A 410 19.55 -4.75 -1.20
CA PRO A 410 18.65 -4.89 -2.35
C PRO A 410 19.16 -4.19 -3.63
N PHE A 411 19.97 -3.14 -3.47
CA PHE A 411 20.53 -2.35 -4.58
C PHE A 411 22.07 -2.29 -4.44
N PRO A 412 22.79 -3.35 -4.82
CA PRO A 412 24.21 -3.49 -4.49
C PRO A 412 25.16 -2.62 -5.33
N THR A 413 24.66 -1.85 -6.31
CA THR A 413 25.50 -1.04 -7.21
C THR A 413 25.08 0.44 -7.18
N ALA A 414 26.03 1.35 -7.46
CA ALA A 414 25.74 2.78 -7.56
C ALA A 414 24.60 3.08 -8.56
N LEU A 415 24.55 2.38 -9.70
CA LEU A 415 23.48 2.52 -10.69
C LEU A 415 22.11 2.06 -10.15
N THR A 416 22.05 0.93 -9.43
CA THR A 416 20.79 0.45 -8.86
C THR A 416 20.30 1.34 -7.72
N LYS A 417 21.20 1.88 -6.88
CA LYS A 417 20.85 2.87 -5.85
C LYS A 417 20.32 4.17 -6.48
N TYR A 418 21.02 4.71 -7.47
CA TYR A 418 20.62 5.93 -8.17
C TYR A 418 19.24 5.79 -8.84
N LEU A 419 19.02 4.72 -9.62
CA LEU A 419 17.74 4.47 -10.27
C LEU A 419 16.60 4.17 -9.27
N SER A 420 16.91 3.59 -8.10
CA SER A 420 15.92 3.38 -7.04
C SER A 420 15.48 4.71 -6.40
N ALA A 421 16.42 5.62 -6.14
CA ALA A 421 16.13 6.96 -5.66
C ALA A 421 15.33 7.79 -6.67
N GLU A 422 15.71 7.77 -7.97
CA GLU A 422 14.92 8.42 -9.03
C GLU A 422 13.50 7.86 -9.10
N LEU A 423 13.31 6.54 -8.97
CA LEU A 423 11.99 5.91 -8.99
C LEU A 423 11.12 6.42 -7.81
N GLY A 424 11.65 6.41 -6.60
CA GLY A 424 10.95 6.93 -5.41
C GLY A 424 10.57 8.41 -5.55
N GLN A 425 11.46 9.22 -6.13
CA GLN A 425 11.21 10.62 -6.40
C GLN A 425 10.12 10.84 -7.47
N HIS A 426 10.14 10.08 -8.57
CA HIS A 426 9.12 10.18 -9.62
C HIS A 426 7.73 9.76 -9.11
N LEU A 427 7.66 8.69 -8.31
CA LEU A 427 6.42 8.28 -7.64
C LEU A 427 5.86 9.38 -6.74
N ALA A 428 6.71 9.99 -5.91
CA ALA A 428 6.31 11.04 -4.97
C ALA A 428 5.79 12.31 -5.68
N VAL A 429 6.45 12.75 -6.75
CA VAL A 429 6.00 13.90 -7.57
C VAL A 429 4.65 13.60 -8.24
N MET A 430 4.52 12.44 -8.86
CA MET A 430 3.29 11.99 -9.52
C MET A 430 2.11 11.92 -8.52
N CYS A 431 2.35 11.37 -7.32
CA CYS A 431 1.37 11.36 -6.24
C CYS A 431 0.87 12.76 -5.87
N ARG A 432 1.78 13.74 -5.72
CA ARG A 432 1.37 15.10 -5.37
C ARG A 432 0.54 15.75 -6.47
N MET A 433 0.93 15.58 -7.74
CA MET A 433 0.18 16.15 -8.86
C MET A 433 -1.24 15.57 -8.96
N TYR A 434 -1.39 14.24 -8.84
CA TYR A 434 -2.70 13.60 -8.80
C TYR A 434 -3.52 13.98 -7.56
N ASN A 435 -2.89 14.14 -6.40
CA ASN A 435 -3.55 14.64 -5.19
C ASN A 435 -4.12 16.05 -5.44
N SER A 436 -3.26 17.02 -5.81
CA SER A 436 -3.67 18.40 -6.15
C SER A 436 -4.80 18.45 -7.19
N TYR A 437 -4.78 17.57 -8.20
CA TYR A 437 -5.84 17.50 -9.21
C TYR A 437 -7.19 17.03 -8.65
N GLY A 438 -7.17 16.05 -7.74
CA GLY A 438 -8.36 15.50 -7.09
C GLY A 438 -8.90 16.35 -5.93
N SER A 439 -8.00 17.05 -5.22
CA SER A 439 -8.30 17.81 -4.02
C SER A 439 -8.73 19.26 -4.25
N LEU A 440 -8.56 19.83 -5.44
CA LEU A 440 -8.85 21.24 -5.77
C LEU A 440 -10.08 21.86 -5.05
N ALA A 441 -11.24 21.18 -5.08
CA ALA A 441 -12.46 21.70 -4.46
C ALA A 441 -12.45 21.67 -2.92
N ARG A 442 -11.69 20.75 -2.33
CA ARG A 442 -11.42 20.68 -0.89
C ARG A 442 -10.40 21.74 -0.50
N ASP A 443 -9.27 21.81 -1.20
CA ASP A 443 -8.19 22.74 -0.89
C ASP A 443 -8.66 24.20 -0.97
N LYS A 444 -9.46 24.57 -1.98
CA LYS A 444 -10.11 25.89 -2.06
C LYS A 444 -11.05 26.18 -0.88
N ALA A 445 -11.75 25.17 -0.35
CA ALA A 445 -12.66 25.35 0.78
C ALA A 445 -11.93 25.41 2.13
N GLU A 446 -10.75 24.80 2.23
CA GLU A 446 -9.91 24.76 3.44
C GLU A 446 -8.83 25.86 3.44
N GLY A 447 -8.64 26.58 2.33
CA GLY A 447 -7.58 27.60 2.18
C GLY A 447 -6.17 27.00 1.98
N ASN A 448 -6.10 25.73 1.58
CA ASN A 448 -4.83 25.01 1.40
C ASN A 448 -4.19 25.32 0.05
N LEU A 449 -2.86 25.30 -0.01
CA LEU A 449 -2.09 25.55 -1.23
C LEU A 449 -2.17 24.35 -2.20
N ASN A 450 -2.70 24.59 -3.40
CA ASN A 450 -2.74 23.63 -4.49
C ASN A 450 -1.61 23.88 -5.50
N SER A 451 -1.32 22.89 -6.34
CA SER A 451 -0.40 23.05 -7.48
C SER A 451 -0.82 24.20 -8.40
N MET A 452 -2.13 24.36 -8.66
CA MET A 452 -2.67 25.32 -9.65
C MET A 452 -2.69 26.79 -9.18
N ASP A 453 -2.25 27.04 -7.94
CA ASP A 453 -2.12 28.40 -7.37
C ASP A 453 -0.72 28.99 -7.61
N PHE A 454 0.21 28.23 -8.20
CA PHE A 454 1.55 28.71 -8.53
C PHE A 454 1.55 29.63 -9.76
N PRO A 455 2.45 30.63 -9.84
CA PRO A 455 2.52 31.59 -10.95
C PRO A 455 2.63 30.94 -12.33
N GLU A 456 3.29 29.78 -12.44
CA GLU A 456 3.44 29.05 -13.70
C GLU A 456 2.11 28.54 -14.30
N PHE A 457 1.01 28.60 -13.54
CA PHE A 457 -0.34 28.29 -14.02
C PHE A 457 -1.15 29.53 -14.42
N GLU A 458 -0.63 30.76 -14.26
CA GLU A 458 -1.30 31.99 -14.70
C GLU A 458 -1.40 32.06 -16.22
N ASP A 459 -0.27 31.92 -16.91
CA ASP A 459 -0.14 32.01 -18.38
C ASP A 459 -0.56 30.72 -19.12
N CYS A 460 -1.18 29.76 -18.44
CA CYS A 460 -1.73 28.57 -19.11
C CYS A 460 -2.91 28.90 -20.05
N GLY A 461 -3.53 30.09 -19.94
CA GLY A 461 -4.72 30.47 -20.70
C GLY A 461 -4.68 31.86 -21.36
N VAL A 462 -5.72 32.15 -22.14
CA VAL A 462 -5.78 33.23 -23.14
C VAL A 462 -5.48 34.64 -22.59
N ILE A 463 -4.67 35.41 -23.34
CA ILE A 463 -4.41 36.84 -23.13
C ILE A 463 -5.73 37.60 -22.86
N PRO A 464 -5.86 38.34 -21.74
CA PRO A 464 -7.12 38.97 -21.36
C PRO A 464 -7.53 40.06 -22.35
N MET A 465 -8.52 39.76 -23.20
CA MET A 465 -9.27 40.77 -23.95
C MET A 465 -10.55 41.13 -23.19
N SER A 466 -10.58 42.37 -22.68
CA SER A 466 -11.66 43.02 -21.92
C SER A 466 -11.84 42.55 -20.47
N SER A 467 -12.31 43.49 -19.63
CA SER A 467 -12.38 43.39 -18.17
C SER A 467 -13.66 42.75 -17.61
N ASP A 468 -14.54 42.22 -18.46
CA ASP A 468 -15.80 41.58 -18.07
C ASP A 468 -15.65 40.05 -18.10
N ALA A 469 -14.89 39.51 -17.14
CA ALA A 469 -14.74 38.07 -16.95
C ALA A 469 -16.08 37.45 -16.52
N THR A 470 -16.73 36.70 -17.43
CA THR A 470 -17.95 35.96 -17.11
C THR A 470 -17.64 34.64 -16.39
N GLU A 471 -18.60 34.08 -15.64
CA GLU A 471 -18.47 32.75 -14.99
C GLU A 471 -18.03 31.61 -15.94
N LYS A 472 -18.30 31.76 -17.25
CA LYS A 472 -17.87 30.79 -18.27
C LYS A 472 -16.38 30.86 -18.58
N GLN A 473 -15.77 32.03 -18.41
CA GLN A 473 -14.36 32.26 -18.67
C GLN A 473 -13.50 31.69 -17.53
N THR A 474 -13.85 31.96 -16.28
CA THR A 474 -13.18 31.39 -15.10
C THR A 474 -13.28 29.85 -15.07
N SER A 475 -14.40 29.28 -15.55
CA SER A 475 -14.54 27.83 -15.72
C SER A 475 -13.66 27.25 -16.84
N ALA A 476 -13.30 28.03 -17.86
CA ALA A 476 -12.43 27.59 -18.95
C ALA A 476 -10.96 27.63 -18.53
N GLU A 477 -10.52 28.75 -17.93
CA GLU A 477 -9.18 28.93 -17.36
C GLU A 477 -8.86 27.85 -16.32
N LEU A 478 -9.82 27.53 -15.44
CA LEU A 478 -9.66 26.45 -14.47
C LEU A 478 -9.52 25.07 -15.12
N GLN A 479 -10.26 24.81 -16.21
CA GLN A 479 -10.17 23.55 -16.95
C GLN A 479 -8.82 23.41 -17.68
N GLU A 480 -8.24 24.53 -18.11
CA GLU A 480 -6.93 24.61 -18.75
C GLU A 480 -5.79 24.39 -17.76
N ARG A 481 -5.81 25.06 -16.59
CA ARG A 481 -4.87 24.77 -15.47
C ARG A 481 -4.91 23.30 -15.04
N ARG A 482 -6.11 22.71 -14.97
CA ARG A 482 -6.30 21.27 -14.70
C ARG A 482 -5.72 20.37 -15.80
N GLY A 483 -5.84 20.79 -17.06
CA GLY A 483 -5.22 20.12 -18.21
C GLY A 483 -3.70 20.09 -18.09
N ALA A 484 -3.08 21.25 -17.87
CA ALA A 484 -1.63 21.38 -17.70
C ALA A 484 -1.09 20.56 -16.51
N LEU A 485 -1.80 20.55 -15.37
CA LEU A 485 -1.43 19.73 -14.21
C LEU A 485 -1.50 18.22 -14.54
N MET A 486 -2.52 17.78 -15.27
CA MET A 486 -2.66 16.37 -15.68
C MET A 486 -1.59 15.96 -16.69
N GLU A 487 -1.26 16.83 -17.66
CA GLU A 487 -0.19 16.59 -18.63
C GLU A 487 1.18 16.43 -17.92
N MET A 488 1.49 17.29 -16.94
CA MET A 488 2.68 17.15 -16.11
C MET A 488 2.67 15.86 -15.26
N ALA A 489 1.51 15.44 -14.75
CA ALA A 489 1.39 14.19 -13.99
C ALA A 489 1.66 12.96 -14.86
N GLU A 490 1.08 12.90 -16.07
CA GLU A 490 1.33 11.82 -17.03
C GLU A 490 2.77 11.83 -17.56
N TYR A 491 3.39 13.00 -17.80
CA TYR A 491 4.83 13.08 -18.10
C TYR A 491 5.70 12.54 -16.95
N GLY A 492 5.34 12.86 -15.70
CA GLY A 492 5.98 12.28 -14.51
C GLY A 492 5.85 10.74 -14.47
N ARG A 493 4.70 10.22 -14.91
CA ARG A 493 4.40 8.79 -15.03
C ARG A 493 5.16 8.12 -16.19
N GLU A 494 5.38 8.80 -17.31
CA GLU A 494 6.25 8.32 -18.40
C GLU A 494 7.70 8.17 -17.91
N CYS A 495 8.22 9.19 -17.21
CA CYS A 495 9.56 9.16 -16.63
C CYS A 495 9.72 8.02 -15.60
N LEU A 496 8.72 7.82 -14.74
CA LEU A 496 8.63 6.68 -13.83
C LEU A 496 8.74 5.34 -14.56
N LEU A 497 7.99 5.16 -15.66
CA LEU A 497 8.01 3.94 -16.45
C LEU A 497 9.37 3.70 -17.13
N ILE A 498 10.05 4.76 -17.58
CA ILE A 498 11.41 4.68 -18.14
C ILE A 498 12.42 4.23 -17.06
N VAL A 499 12.42 4.86 -15.88
CA VAL A 499 13.30 4.48 -14.76
C VAL A 499 13.01 3.04 -14.32
N LYS A 500 11.74 2.67 -14.17
CA LYS A 500 11.30 1.31 -13.86
C LYS A 500 11.80 0.29 -14.90
N ALA A 501 11.69 0.59 -16.18
CA ALA A 501 12.15 -0.29 -17.26
C ALA A 501 13.67 -0.50 -17.27
N ARG A 502 14.46 0.50 -16.83
CA ARG A 502 15.92 0.41 -16.68
C ARG A 502 16.34 -0.30 -15.40
N LEU A 503 15.63 -0.07 -14.29
CA LEU A 503 15.93 -0.67 -13.00
C LEU A 503 15.55 -2.15 -12.96
N ARG A 504 14.35 -2.51 -13.40
CA ARG A 504 13.76 -3.84 -13.26
C ARG A 504 14.64 -5.01 -13.75
N PRO A 505 15.35 -4.95 -14.90
CA PRO A 505 16.24 -6.03 -15.33
C PRO A 505 17.44 -6.29 -14.41
N LEU A 506 17.83 -5.29 -13.59
CA LEU A 506 18.98 -5.35 -12.69
C LEU A 506 18.66 -5.99 -11.32
N LEU A 507 17.37 -6.29 -11.06
CA LEU A 507 16.88 -6.78 -9.78
C LEU A 507 16.57 -8.28 -9.83
N ASP A 508 16.65 -8.94 -8.67
CA ASP A 508 16.18 -10.31 -8.51
C ASP A 508 14.65 -10.45 -8.66
N GLU A 509 14.16 -11.68 -8.75
CA GLU A 509 12.73 -11.94 -8.98
C GLU A 509 11.80 -11.38 -7.89
N ARG A 510 12.18 -11.45 -6.62
CA ARG A 510 11.37 -10.97 -5.50
C ARG A 510 11.32 -9.45 -5.50
N LEU A 511 12.46 -8.79 -5.64
CA LEU A 511 12.58 -7.34 -5.63
C LEU A 511 11.95 -6.72 -6.90
N ARG A 512 12.02 -7.38 -8.06
CA ARG A 512 11.22 -7.02 -9.25
C ARG A 512 9.73 -7.02 -8.95
N GLY A 513 9.23 -8.04 -8.25
CA GLY A 513 7.82 -8.11 -7.88
C GLY A 513 7.40 -7.02 -6.90
N VAL A 514 8.26 -6.66 -5.93
CA VAL A 514 7.97 -5.59 -4.97
C VAL A 514 7.96 -4.24 -5.67
N LEU A 515 8.93 -3.98 -6.55
CA LEU A 515 8.92 -2.83 -7.46
C LEU A 515 7.62 -2.78 -8.29
N ASP A 516 7.19 -3.90 -8.86
CA ASP A 516 5.95 -3.97 -9.64
C ASP A 516 4.70 -3.67 -8.81
N VAL A 517 4.57 -4.26 -7.61
CA VAL A 517 3.40 -4.05 -6.73
C VAL A 517 3.38 -2.64 -6.15
N PHE A 518 4.50 -2.14 -5.62
CA PHE A 518 4.58 -0.81 -5.01
C PHE A 518 4.22 0.29 -6.01
N VAL A 519 4.84 0.29 -7.21
CA VAL A 519 4.50 1.23 -8.28
C VAL A 519 3.03 1.16 -8.65
N ASN A 520 2.45 -0.05 -8.77
CA ASN A 520 1.04 -0.21 -9.12
C ASN A 520 0.08 0.28 -8.02
N VAL A 521 0.43 0.12 -6.73
CA VAL A 521 -0.37 0.64 -5.61
C VAL A 521 -0.35 2.16 -5.59
N THR A 522 0.83 2.75 -5.78
CA THR A 522 1.03 4.21 -5.78
C THR A 522 0.32 4.88 -6.96
N ASP A 523 0.42 4.31 -8.17
CA ASP A 523 -0.35 4.72 -9.35
C ASP A 523 -1.87 4.60 -9.11
N LEU A 524 -2.32 3.48 -8.54
CA LEU A 524 -3.73 3.23 -8.20
C LEU A 524 -4.28 4.28 -7.21
N TYR A 525 -3.52 4.72 -6.20
CA TYR A 525 -3.98 5.78 -5.32
C TYR A 525 -4.18 7.11 -6.06
N GLY A 526 -3.27 7.48 -6.96
CA GLY A 526 -3.43 8.66 -7.81
C GLY A 526 -4.70 8.60 -8.64
N GLN A 527 -4.94 7.46 -9.31
CA GLN A 527 -6.16 7.21 -10.09
C GLN A 527 -7.43 7.19 -9.23
N ILE A 528 -7.37 6.73 -7.97
CA ILE A 528 -8.48 6.84 -7.02
C ILE A 528 -8.76 8.32 -6.70
N TYR A 529 -7.74 9.13 -6.39
CA TYR A 529 -7.93 10.57 -6.10
C TYR A 529 -8.53 11.34 -7.28
N ILE A 530 -8.14 11.02 -8.52
CA ILE A 530 -8.76 11.59 -9.74
C ILE A 530 -10.26 11.25 -9.80
N ALA A 531 -10.63 10.00 -9.49
CA ALA A 531 -12.02 9.55 -9.55
C ALA A 531 -12.87 9.96 -8.34
N ARG A 532 -12.25 10.11 -7.16
CA ARG A 532 -12.90 10.39 -5.88
C ARG A 532 -11.88 10.82 -4.81
N ASP A 533 -12.07 11.99 -4.22
CA ASP A 533 -11.36 12.34 -2.98
C ASP A 533 -11.74 11.38 -1.83
N ILE A 534 -10.71 10.74 -1.25
CA ILE A 534 -10.82 9.79 -0.13
C ILE A 534 -10.16 10.31 1.15
N ALA A 535 -9.63 11.53 1.14
CA ALA A 535 -9.09 12.16 2.33
C ALA A 535 -10.18 12.36 3.40
N SER A 536 -9.72 12.44 4.65
CA SER A 536 -10.56 12.87 5.77
C SER A 536 -10.77 14.38 5.72
N ARG A 537 -11.69 14.86 6.56
CA ARG A 537 -11.87 16.29 6.82
C ARG A 537 -11.97 16.48 8.33
N MET A 538 -11.51 17.64 8.80
CA MET A 538 -11.82 18.13 10.14
C MET A 538 -13.34 18.39 10.26
N VAL A 539 -13.89 18.25 11.47
CA VAL A 539 -15.33 18.35 11.78
C VAL A 539 -15.58 19.46 12.79
#